data_AF-A0AAN6H301-F1
#
_entry.id   AF-A0AAN6H301-F1
#
_cell.length_a   1.000
_cell.length_b   1.000
_cell.length_c   1.000
_cell.angle_alpha   90.00
_cell.angle_beta   90.00
_cell.angle_gamma   90.00
#
_symmetry.space_group_name_H-M   'P 1'
#
loop_
_entity.id
_entity.type
_entity.pdbx_description
1 polymer ?
#
loop_
_entity_poly.entity_id
_entity_poly.type
_entity_poly.pdbx_seq_one_letter_code
_entity_poly.pdbx_strand_id
1 'polypeptide(L)'
;MAEIMTEYWKPYLVPTPEDFSNDTPLPTLASLRRRILIKVKYTEPSKEPEKEASNAGGEQDPDTDHAQVEPHGKKGNICYALGSMGVYTRSCHFHSLNQPEAQMPTHVFALPESKVLFLLQEQREALLRHNASFLMRAYPKSTRVSSSNLDPAPFWRQAGVQMVALNWQAADAAMMLNDAMFEGTEGWVLKPASYHDDRRTPVKPKTLNLTVRLLAAQNVDSSKSSAPNVYIKCQLHVESRLEKREGQIPNEGKSKGGEWKRQSSHRQSHDPDFGGEELSFMGVEDVVPELSFMRFKAMDDISYQKDRTLGWTCFRIDRFPSGLQLLPLKGADAKPNGSALLVDIKLNLEAS
;
A
#
# COMPACT_ATOMS: atom_id res chain seq x y z
N MET A 1 -30.29 2.19 -2.40
CA MET A 1 -28.90 1.85 -2.76
C MET A 1 -28.84 0.68 -3.74
N ALA A 2 -29.32 -0.51 -3.37
CA ALA A 2 -29.33 -1.68 -4.25
C ALA A 2 -30.05 -1.41 -5.58
N GLU A 3 -31.19 -0.72 -5.56
CA GLU A 3 -31.92 -0.31 -6.78
C GLU A 3 -31.05 0.56 -7.70
N ILE A 4 -30.44 1.63 -7.17
CA ILE A 4 -29.54 2.53 -7.92
C ILE A 4 -28.36 1.76 -8.51
N MET A 5 -27.69 0.90 -7.72
CA MET A 5 -26.59 0.08 -8.23
C MET A 5 -27.07 -0.85 -9.36
N THR A 6 -28.25 -1.44 -9.22
CA THR A 6 -28.83 -2.33 -10.22
C THR A 6 -29.23 -1.56 -11.48
N GLU A 7 -29.77 -0.36 -11.35
CA GLU A 7 -30.19 0.47 -12.49
C GLU A 7 -28.98 0.98 -13.28
N TYR A 8 -28.01 1.59 -12.60
CA TYR A 8 -26.89 2.28 -13.24
C TYR A 8 -25.71 1.35 -13.56
N TRP A 9 -25.46 0.32 -12.75
CA TRP A 9 -24.29 -0.55 -12.90
C TRP A 9 -24.61 -1.95 -13.40
N LYS A 10 -25.88 -2.28 -13.72
CA LYS A 10 -26.28 -3.62 -14.22
C LYS A 10 -25.30 -4.26 -15.20
N PRO A 11 -24.84 -3.55 -16.25
CA PRO A 11 -23.96 -4.16 -17.25
C PRO A 11 -22.56 -4.47 -16.72
N TYR A 12 -22.16 -3.81 -15.64
CA TYR A 12 -20.84 -3.90 -15.02
C TYR A 12 -20.85 -4.76 -13.75
N LEU A 13 -21.97 -4.96 -13.07
CA LEU A 13 -22.02 -5.84 -11.91
C LEU A 13 -21.61 -7.27 -12.30
N VAL A 14 -20.87 -7.92 -11.41
CA VAL A 14 -20.55 -9.35 -11.56
C VAL A 14 -21.84 -10.15 -11.36
N PRO A 15 -22.24 -11.00 -12.34
CA PRO A 15 -23.38 -11.87 -12.14
C PRO A 15 -23.05 -12.96 -11.11
N THR A 16 -24.04 -13.36 -10.33
CA THR A 16 -23.92 -14.53 -9.46
C THR A 16 -23.89 -15.79 -10.35
N PRO A 17 -22.86 -16.65 -10.23
CA PRO A 17 -22.85 -17.95 -10.90
C PRO A 17 -24.05 -18.82 -10.51
N GLU A 18 -24.51 -19.68 -11.41
CA GLU A 18 -25.62 -20.61 -11.12
C GLU A 18 -25.24 -21.63 -10.03
N ASP A 19 -23.98 -22.03 -9.99
CA ASP A 19 -23.37 -22.98 -9.04
C ASP A 19 -22.71 -22.29 -7.83
N PHE A 20 -23.07 -21.04 -7.56
CA PHE A 20 -22.48 -20.27 -6.49
C PHE A 20 -22.70 -20.91 -5.11
N SER A 21 -21.61 -21.05 -4.36
CA SER A 21 -21.56 -21.64 -3.02
C SER A 21 -20.49 -20.95 -2.17
N ASN A 22 -20.39 -21.33 -0.90
CA ASN A 22 -19.34 -20.82 -0.02
C ASN A 22 -17.92 -21.27 -0.44
N ASP A 23 -17.82 -22.31 -1.28
CA ASP A 23 -16.56 -22.87 -1.78
C ASP A 23 -16.22 -22.39 -3.21
N THR A 24 -17.06 -21.53 -3.81
CA THR A 24 -16.78 -20.99 -5.15
C THR A 24 -15.45 -20.23 -5.15
N PRO A 25 -14.48 -20.61 -6.00
CA PRO A 25 -13.18 -19.97 -6.04
C PRO A 25 -13.28 -18.53 -6.55
N LEU A 26 -12.29 -17.70 -6.19
CA LEU A 26 -12.17 -16.37 -6.76
C LEU A 26 -11.91 -16.47 -8.27
N PRO A 27 -12.59 -15.63 -9.08
CA PRO A 27 -12.37 -15.62 -10.52
C PRO A 27 -11.02 -15.01 -10.85
N THR A 28 -10.52 -15.29 -12.05
CA THR A 28 -9.31 -14.64 -12.55
C THR A 28 -9.55 -13.15 -12.78
N LEU A 29 -8.49 -12.34 -12.70
CA LEU A 29 -8.59 -10.92 -13.04
C LEU A 29 -9.08 -10.69 -14.47
N ALA A 30 -8.65 -11.53 -15.43
CA ALA A 30 -9.05 -11.44 -16.83
C ALA A 30 -10.56 -11.63 -17.01
N SER A 31 -11.18 -12.58 -16.27
CA SER A 31 -12.64 -12.79 -16.31
C SER A 31 -13.44 -11.66 -15.66
N LEU A 32 -12.81 -10.85 -14.81
CA LEU A 32 -13.43 -9.68 -14.17
C LEU A 32 -13.27 -8.39 -14.97
N ARG A 33 -12.79 -8.44 -16.21
CA ARG A 33 -12.57 -7.24 -17.01
C ARG A 33 -13.89 -6.48 -17.22
N ARG A 34 -13.86 -5.16 -16.95
CA ARG A 34 -15.04 -4.26 -16.97
C ARG A 34 -16.15 -4.69 -16.01
N ARG A 35 -15.81 -5.37 -14.92
CA ARG A 35 -16.75 -5.74 -13.87
C ARG A 35 -16.54 -4.96 -12.57
N ILE A 36 -17.61 -4.81 -11.81
CA ILE A 36 -17.66 -4.20 -10.48
C ILE A 36 -18.09 -5.29 -9.49
N LEU A 37 -17.24 -5.51 -8.47
CA LEU A 37 -17.54 -6.35 -7.32
C LEU A 37 -18.05 -5.48 -6.17
N ILE A 38 -19.13 -5.91 -5.52
CA ILE A 38 -19.67 -5.20 -4.35
C ILE A 38 -19.28 -5.95 -3.08
N LYS A 39 -18.42 -5.32 -2.27
CA LYS A 39 -18.09 -5.85 -0.95
C LYS A 39 -19.21 -5.53 0.04
N VAL A 40 -19.85 -6.54 0.61
CA VAL A 40 -20.97 -6.38 1.57
C VAL A 40 -20.80 -7.24 2.81
N LYS A 41 -21.48 -6.89 3.90
CA LYS A 41 -21.49 -7.69 5.13
C LYS A 41 -22.10 -9.05 4.85
N TYR A 42 -21.40 -10.12 5.23
CA TYR A 42 -21.92 -11.48 5.20
C TYR A 42 -22.54 -11.85 6.55
N THR A 43 -23.68 -12.52 6.48
CA THR A 43 -24.36 -13.16 7.61
C THR A 43 -24.80 -14.54 7.14
N GLU A 44 -24.48 -15.55 7.93
CA GLU A 44 -24.82 -16.93 7.61
C GLU A 44 -26.34 -17.14 7.64
N PRO A 45 -26.95 -17.80 6.63
CA PRO A 45 -28.40 -17.96 6.55
C PRO A 45 -29.02 -18.71 7.74
N SER A 46 -28.28 -19.61 8.39
CA SER A 46 -28.71 -20.35 9.58
C SER A 46 -28.82 -19.49 10.85
N LYS A 47 -28.30 -18.25 10.80
CA LYS A 47 -28.41 -17.23 11.85
C LYS A 47 -29.33 -16.08 11.42
N GLU A 48 -30.33 -16.35 10.58
CA GLU A 48 -31.49 -15.47 10.54
C GLU A 48 -32.19 -15.57 11.91
N PRO A 49 -32.32 -14.47 12.68
CA PRO A 49 -33.08 -14.54 13.90
C PRO A 49 -34.54 -14.77 13.52
N GLU A 50 -35.11 -15.90 13.97
CA GLU A 50 -36.54 -15.95 14.27
C GLU A 50 -36.90 -14.68 15.04
N LYS A 51 -38.06 -14.11 14.74
CA LYS A 51 -38.55 -12.88 15.36
C LYS A 51 -38.66 -13.04 16.88
N GLU A 52 -37.57 -12.84 17.60
CA GLU A 52 -37.59 -12.74 19.06
C GLU A 52 -36.70 -11.60 19.53
N ALA A 53 -37.33 -10.79 20.38
CA ALA A 53 -36.70 -9.70 21.08
C ALA A 53 -35.73 -10.26 22.13
N SER A 54 -34.67 -9.49 22.35
CA SER A 54 -33.78 -9.45 23.51
C SER A 54 -32.50 -10.31 23.51
N ASN A 55 -31.46 -9.62 23.98
CA ASN A 55 -30.14 -10.07 24.43
C ASN A 55 -29.13 -10.58 23.40
N ALA A 56 -28.33 -9.64 22.91
CA ALA A 56 -26.90 -9.88 22.74
C ALA A 56 -26.13 -8.65 23.24
N GLY A 57 -25.36 -8.82 24.32
CA GLY A 57 -24.44 -7.84 24.84
C GLY A 57 -23.42 -7.46 23.76
N GLY A 58 -23.33 -6.17 23.45
CA GLY A 58 -22.25 -5.64 22.64
C GLY A 58 -21.00 -5.58 23.50
N GLU A 59 -20.09 -6.53 23.32
CA GLU A 59 -18.70 -6.31 23.72
C GLU A 59 -18.05 -5.39 22.70
N GLN A 60 -17.56 -4.28 23.23
CA GLN A 60 -16.85 -3.22 22.52
C GLN A 60 -15.50 -3.75 22.04
N ASP A 61 -15.17 -3.46 20.78
CA ASP A 61 -13.80 -3.50 20.29
C ASP A 61 -12.96 -2.52 21.13
N PRO A 62 -11.91 -2.96 21.86
CA PRO A 62 -11.21 -2.09 22.80
C PRO A 62 -10.18 -1.14 22.14
N ASP A 63 -10.25 -0.90 20.83
CA ASP A 63 -9.32 0.00 20.12
C ASP A 63 -10.02 1.21 19.45
N THR A 64 -11.28 1.49 19.81
CA THR A 64 -11.91 2.79 19.55
C THR A 64 -11.78 3.68 20.79
N ASP A 65 -10.64 4.33 20.95
CA ASP A 65 -10.43 5.32 22.00
C ASP A 65 -11.32 6.56 21.76
N HIS A 66 -11.87 7.08 22.85
CA HIS A 66 -13.08 7.91 22.88
C HIS A 66 -12.90 9.32 22.31
N ALA A 67 -13.72 9.67 21.32
CA ALA A 67 -14.28 11.02 21.20
C ALA A 67 -15.80 10.87 21.24
N GLN A 68 -16.42 11.38 22.30
CA GLN A 68 -17.87 11.36 22.49
C GLN A 68 -18.54 12.18 21.39
N VAL A 69 -18.99 11.50 20.34
CA VAL A 69 -20.07 11.96 19.48
C VAL A 69 -21.21 10.97 19.71
N GLU A 70 -22.32 11.49 20.23
CA GLU A 70 -23.59 10.78 20.47
C GLU A 70 -23.89 9.73 19.36
N PRO A 71 -24.16 8.46 19.71
CA PRO A 71 -24.36 7.41 18.72
C PRO A 71 -25.75 7.56 18.09
N HIS A 72 -25.80 8.13 16.88
CA HIS A 72 -26.95 7.97 16.01
C HIS A 72 -27.13 6.49 15.65
N GLY A 73 -28.12 5.84 16.29
CA GLY A 73 -28.86 4.68 15.79
C GLY A 73 -28.09 3.36 15.68
N LYS A 74 -28.68 2.27 16.23
CA LYS A 74 -28.23 0.90 15.99
C LYS A 74 -28.15 0.64 14.47
N LYS A 75 -26.98 0.25 13.95
CA LYS A 75 -26.81 -0.15 12.54
C LYS A 75 -27.78 -1.31 12.25
N GLY A 76 -28.77 -1.08 11.39
CA GLY A 76 -29.72 -2.11 10.97
C GLY A 76 -29.03 -3.27 10.24
N ASN A 77 -29.67 -4.44 10.26
CA ASN A 77 -29.22 -5.60 9.49
C ASN A 77 -29.21 -5.28 7.99
N ILE A 78 -28.25 -5.84 7.26
CA ILE A 78 -28.16 -5.66 5.81
C ILE A 78 -29.40 -6.25 5.14
N CYS A 79 -30.02 -5.50 4.22
CA CYS A 79 -31.16 -6.03 3.48
C CYS A 79 -30.71 -7.09 2.47
N TYR A 80 -31.58 -8.06 2.20
CA TYR A 80 -31.29 -9.16 1.27
C TYR A 80 -30.81 -8.68 -0.11
N ALA A 81 -31.45 -7.63 -0.66
CA ALA A 81 -31.10 -7.07 -1.97
C ALA A 81 -29.65 -6.55 -2.03
N LEU A 82 -29.11 -6.04 -0.91
CA LEU A 82 -27.71 -5.60 -0.85
C LEU A 82 -26.79 -6.76 -0.48
N GLY A 83 -27.19 -7.64 0.44
CA GLY A 83 -26.40 -8.82 0.84
C GLY A 83 -26.14 -9.79 -0.31
N SER A 84 -27.13 -9.98 -1.19
CA SER A 84 -27.02 -10.84 -2.38
C SER A 84 -26.06 -10.32 -3.46
N MET A 85 -25.67 -9.04 -3.42
CA MET A 85 -24.65 -8.50 -4.32
C MET A 85 -23.22 -8.92 -3.93
N GLY A 86 -23.03 -9.47 -2.72
CA GLY A 86 -21.78 -10.00 -2.20
C GLY A 86 -21.45 -11.39 -2.74
N VAL A 87 -21.07 -11.46 -4.01
CA VAL A 87 -20.70 -12.72 -4.68
C VAL A 87 -19.30 -13.15 -4.21
N TYR A 88 -18.24 -12.50 -4.73
CA TYR A 88 -16.85 -12.89 -4.46
C TYR A 88 -16.17 -12.09 -3.34
N THR A 89 -16.86 -11.11 -2.76
CA THR A 89 -16.28 -10.19 -1.75
C THR A 89 -17.19 -10.04 -0.52
N ARG A 90 -17.24 -11.09 0.29
CA ARG A 90 -18.07 -11.19 1.49
C ARG A 90 -17.31 -10.70 2.72
N SER A 91 -17.73 -9.57 3.29
CA SER A 91 -17.11 -9.01 4.48
C SER A 91 -17.47 -9.84 5.71
N CYS A 92 -16.49 -10.56 6.25
CA CYS A 92 -16.61 -11.35 7.46
C CYS A 92 -15.94 -10.63 8.64
N HIS A 93 -16.48 -10.82 9.84
CA HIS A 93 -15.84 -10.34 11.06
C HIS A 93 -14.63 -11.23 11.38
N PHE A 94 -13.50 -10.62 11.75
CA PHE A 94 -12.27 -11.35 12.04
C PHE A 94 -12.16 -11.62 13.55
N HIS A 95 -11.96 -12.87 13.91
CA HIS A 95 -11.67 -13.36 15.26
C HIS A 95 -10.32 -14.08 15.29
N SER A 96 -10.05 -14.94 14.29
CA SER A 96 -8.78 -15.64 14.14
C SER A 96 -8.56 -16.08 12.69
N LEU A 97 -7.33 -16.42 12.32
CA LEU A 97 -7.02 -17.01 11.01
C LEU A 97 -7.56 -18.45 10.83
N ASN A 98 -8.04 -19.08 11.91
CA ASN A 98 -8.53 -20.47 11.91
C ASN A 98 -10.06 -20.55 12.00
N GLN A 99 -10.76 -19.42 11.98
CA GLN A 99 -12.22 -19.42 12.04
C GLN A 99 -12.82 -20.05 10.77
N PRO A 100 -14.03 -20.64 10.84
CA PRO A 100 -14.65 -21.30 9.69
C PRO A 100 -14.74 -20.40 8.46
N GLU A 101 -15.06 -19.11 8.64
CA GLU A 101 -15.16 -18.17 7.53
C GLU A 101 -13.85 -17.94 6.80
N ALA A 102 -12.70 -18.14 7.45
CA ALA A 102 -11.37 -18.01 6.84
C ALA A 102 -11.09 -19.09 5.78
N GLN A 103 -11.95 -20.10 5.66
CA GLN A 103 -11.85 -21.14 4.63
C GLN A 103 -12.70 -20.83 3.39
N MET A 104 -13.65 -19.88 3.47
CA MET A 104 -14.52 -19.53 2.34
C MET A 104 -13.74 -18.68 1.32
N PRO A 105 -13.51 -19.09 0.06
CA PRO A 105 -12.69 -18.31 -0.87
C PRO A 105 -13.16 -16.87 -1.12
N THR A 106 -14.46 -16.64 -0.93
CA THR A 106 -15.12 -15.33 -1.13
C THR A 106 -15.04 -14.39 0.07
N HIS A 107 -14.53 -14.85 1.23
CA HIS A 107 -14.44 -14.00 2.41
C HIS A 107 -13.41 -12.89 2.21
N VAL A 108 -13.66 -11.76 2.86
CA VAL A 108 -12.76 -10.61 2.92
C VAL A 108 -12.69 -10.13 4.35
N PHE A 109 -11.54 -10.32 4.99
CA PHE A 109 -11.26 -9.66 6.26
C PHE A 109 -10.82 -8.22 6.02
N ALA A 110 -11.34 -7.29 6.81
CA ALA A 110 -10.88 -5.91 6.82
C ALA A 110 -10.39 -5.56 8.22
N LEU A 111 -9.10 -5.26 8.34
CA LEU A 111 -8.44 -5.05 9.61
C LEU A 111 -7.83 -3.64 9.67
N PRO A 112 -7.93 -2.96 10.83
CA PRO A 112 -7.17 -1.73 11.04
C PRO A 112 -5.67 -2.05 11.04
N GLU A 113 -4.84 -1.06 10.71
CA GLU A 113 -3.39 -1.23 10.65
C GLU A 113 -2.82 -1.84 11.94
N SER A 114 -3.28 -1.42 13.12
CA SER A 114 -2.81 -1.91 14.43
C SER A 114 -2.96 -3.42 14.54
N LYS A 115 -4.10 -3.97 14.10
CA LYS A 115 -4.37 -5.40 14.15
C LYS A 115 -3.47 -6.18 13.19
N VAL A 116 -3.26 -5.69 11.96
CA VAL A 116 -2.37 -6.36 11.01
C VAL A 116 -0.92 -6.37 11.52
N LEU A 117 -0.45 -5.24 12.06
CA LEU A 117 0.89 -5.13 12.66
C LEU A 117 1.07 -6.12 13.83
N PHE A 118 0.06 -6.25 14.68
CA PHE A 118 0.04 -7.27 15.75
C PHE A 118 0.10 -8.70 15.19
N LEU A 119 -0.69 -9.00 14.14
CA LEU A 119 -0.65 -10.33 13.51
C LEU A 119 0.70 -10.63 12.84
N LEU A 120 1.40 -9.61 12.35
CA LEU A 120 2.75 -9.74 11.80
C LEU A 120 3.77 -10.11 12.89
N GLN A 121 3.59 -9.61 14.11
CA GLN A 121 4.45 -9.98 15.24
C GLN A 121 4.18 -11.41 15.70
N GLU A 122 2.91 -11.78 15.87
CA GLU A 122 2.55 -13.06 16.50
C GLU A 122 2.51 -14.23 15.51
N GLN A 123 2.08 -14.00 14.27
CA GLN A 123 1.71 -15.08 13.34
C GLN A 123 1.96 -14.74 11.86
N ARG A 124 3.10 -14.11 11.55
CA ARG A 124 3.51 -13.70 10.18
C ARG A 124 3.28 -14.76 9.11
N GLU A 125 3.80 -15.97 9.32
CA GLU A 125 3.74 -17.05 8.31
C GLU A 125 2.31 -17.51 8.06
N ALA A 126 1.46 -17.53 9.09
CA ALA A 126 0.05 -17.87 8.95
C ALA A 126 -0.70 -16.77 8.18
N LEU A 127 -0.38 -15.50 8.46
CA LEU A 127 -0.98 -14.36 7.76
C LEU A 127 -0.60 -14.34 6.27
N LEU A 128 0.67 -14.56 5.96
CA LEU A 128 1.14 -14.64 4.58
C LEU A 128 0.48 -15.82 3.83
N ARG A 129 0.38 -16.99 4.49
CA ARG A 129 -0.31 -18.17 3.93
C ARG A 129 -1.79 -17.90 3.67
N HIS A 130 -2.48 -17.26 4.62
CA HIS A 130 -3.87 -16.86 4.43
C HIS A 130 -4.01 -15.95 3.19
N ASN A 131 -3.18 -14.92 3.09
CA ASN A 131 -3.23 -13.97 1.99
C ASN A 131 -2.66 -14.52 0.67
N ALA A 132 -2.17 -15.77 0.65
CA ALA A 132 -1.88 -16.49 -0.58
C ALA A 132 -3.17 -16.80 -1.36
N SER A 133 -4.22 -17.22 -0.65
CA SER A 133 -5.46 -17.74 -1.23
C SER A 133 -6.69 -16.87 -0.98
N PHE A 134 -6.64 -15.98 0.02
CA PHE A 134 -7.80 -15.20 0.47
C PHE A 134 -7.52 -13.70 0.47
N LEU A 135 -8.57 -12.91 0.28
CA LEU A 135 -8.47 -11.45 0.21
C LEU A 135 -8.50 -10.81 1.61
N MET A 136 -7.58 -9.88 1.84
CA MET A 136 -7.57 -9.04 3.04
C MET A 136 -7.45 -7.57 2.68
N ARG A 137 -8.13 -6.73 3.45
CA ARG A 137 -8.01 -5.27 3.40
C ARG A 137 -7.39 -4.73 4.68
N ALA A 138 -6.30 -4.00 4.56
CA ALA A 138 -5.75 -3.18 5.64
C ALA A 138 -6.17 -1.72 5.46
N TYR A 139 -6.37 -0.98 6.55
CA TYR A 139 -6.72 0.44 6.48
C TYR A 139 -6.17 1.24 7.66
N PRO A 140 -5.98 2.57 7.51
CA PRO A 140 -5.42 3.42 8.57
C PRO A 140 -6.36 3.44 9.80
N LYS A 141 -5.79 3.47 11.01
CA LYS A 141 -6.57 3.53 12.25
C LYS A 141 -7.34 4.86 12.37
N SER A 142 -8.49 4.83 13.04
CA SER A 142 -9.38 5.98 13.22
C SER A 142 -8.71 7.17 13.91
N THR A 143 -7.72 6.93 14.77
CA THR A 143 -6.97 7.99 15.47
C THR A 143 -6.10 8.84 14.54
N ARG A 144 -5.97 8.47 13.26
CA ARG A 144 -5.35 9.32 12.22
C ARG A 144 -6.30 10.42 11.74
N VAL A 145 -6.71 11.29 12.66
CA VAL A 145 -7.64 12.42 12.41
C VAL A 145 -7.10 13.36 11.32
N SER A 146 -5.78 13.49 11.20
CA SER A 146 -5.12 14.28 10.15
C SER A 146 -5.10 13.60 8.77
N SER A 147 -5.75 12.45 8.60
CA SER A 147 -5.73 11.63 7.37
C SER A 147 -4.33 11.19 6.93
N SER A 148 -3.35 11.16 7.83
CA SER A 148 -2.02 10.58 7.55
C SER A 148 -2.14 9.10 7.13
N ASN A 149 -1.17 8.60 6.36
CA ASN A 149 -1.12 7.19 5.99
C ASN A 149 -0.21 6.34 6.89
N LEU A 150 -0.50 5.04 6.88
CA LEU A 150 0.43 3.98 7.27
C LEU A 150 1.52 3.81 6.22
N ASP A 151 2.64 3.18 6.59
CA ASP A 151 3.59 2.65 5.61
C ASP A 151 2.99 1.40 4.94
N PRO A 152 2.73 1.39 3.64
CA PRO A 152 2.13 0.24 2.98
C PRO A 152 3.14 -0.90 2.74
N ALA A 153 4.45 -0.64 2.77
CA ALA A 153 5.45 -1.62 2.38
C ALA A 153 5.44 -2.89 3.26
N PRO A 154 5.35 -2.83 4.61
CA PRO A 154 5.26 -4.04 5.45
C PRO A 154 4.00 -4.87 5.18
N PHE A 155 2.89 -4.23 4.81
CA PHE A 155 1.63 -4.90 4.54
C PHE A 155 1.70 -5.69 3.23
N TRP A 156 2.36 -5.13 2.21
CA TRP A 156 2.62 -5.86 0.97
C TRP A 156 3.69 -6.94 1.16
N ARG A 157 4.81 -6.63 1.83
CA ARG A 157 6.01 -7.48 1.91
C ARG A 157 5.94 -8.59 2.96
N GLN A 158 5.32 -8.37 4.11
CA GLN A 158 5.31 -9.37 5.16
C GLN A 158 3.95 -10.03 5.32
N ALA A 159 2.88 -9.23 5.18
CA ALA A 159 1.53 -9.75 5.34
C ALA A 159 0.97 -10.31 4.01
N GLY A 160 1.49 -9.90 2.86
CA GLY A 160 0.93 -10.27 1.55
C GLY A 160 -0.48 -9.69 1.29
N VAL A 161 -0.87 -8.66 2.05
CA VAL A 161 -2.18 -8.02 1.95
C VAL A 161 -2.31 -7.34 0.59
N GLN A 162 -3.40 -7.61 -0.12
CA GLN A 162 -3.60 -7.13 -1.48
C GLN A 162 -4.27 -5.75 -1.50
N MET A 163 -5.21 -5.50 -0.56
CA MET A 163 -5.95 -4.25 -0.48
C MET A 163 -5.44 -3.39 0.69
N VAL A 164 -4.30 -2.72 0.51
CA VAL A 164 -3.79 -1.74 1.49
C VAL A 164 -4.41 -0.38 1.19
N ALA A 165 -5.46 -0.02 1.92
CA ALA A 165 -6.18 1.23 1.70
C ALA A 165 -5.39 2.42 2.26
N LEU A 166 -5.28 3.48 1.46
CA LEU A 166 -4.61 4.72 1.80
C LEU A 166 -5.55 5.92 1.56
N ASN A 167 -5.28 7.00 2.26
CA ASN A 167 -5.88 8.32 2.10
C ASN A 167 -5.24 9.02 0.89
N TRP A 168 -5.89 8.94 -0.27
CA TRP A 168 -5.39 9.51 -1.54
C TRP A 168 -5.23 11.02 -1.52
N GLN A 169 -5.99 11.71 -0.68
CA GLN A 169 -5.89 13.16 -0.48
C GLN A 169 -4.59 13.59 0.21
N ALA A 170 -3.87 12.67 0.86
CA ALA A 170 -2.62 12.97 1.56
C ALA A 170 -1.42 12.77 0.63
N ALA A 171 -0.68 13.83 0.32
CA ALA A 171 0.54 13.74 -0.46
C ALA A 171 1.75 13.38 0.42
N ASP A 172 1.77 12.16 0.92
CA ASP A 172 2.81 11.64 1.80
C ASP A 172 3.63 10.51 1.17
N ALA A 173 4.61 10.02 1.92
CA ALA A 173 5.50 8.95 1.49
C ALA A 173 4.74 7.68 1.07
N ALA A 174 3.65 7.34 1.76
CA ALA A 174 2.85 6.16 1.43
C ALA A 174 2.22 6.27 0.03
N MET A 175 1.68 7.44 -0.31
CA MET A 175 1.13 7.67 -1.65
C MET A 175 2.21 7.64 -2.74
N MET A 176 3.44 8.07 -2.45
CA MET A 176 4.57 7.96 -3.39
C MET A 176 4.96 6.49 -3.64
N LEU A 177 4.92 5.65 -2.60
CA LEU A 177 5.16 4.22 -2.73
C LEU A 177 4.02 3.53 -3.48
N ASN A 178 2.77 3.93 -3.22
CA ASN A 178 1.59 3.43 -3.93
C ASN A 178 1.63 3.78 -5.42
N ASP A 179 1.99 5.02 -5.75
CA ASP A 179 2.21 5.46 -7.13
C ASP A 179 3.26 4.56 -7.81
N ALA A 180 4.44 4.37 -7.21
CA ALA A 180 5.47 3.47 -7.75
C ALA A 180 5.03 2.00 -7.86
N MET A 181 4.21 1.51 -6.92
CA MET A 181 3.73 0.14 -6.90
C MET A 181 2.87 -0.17 -8.12
N PHE A 182 1.98 0.77 -8.45
CA PHE A 182 0.95 0.59 -9.47
C PHE A 182 1.20 1.37 -10.77
N GLU A 183 2.28 2.15 -10.86
CA GLU A 183 2.61 2.91 -12.08
C GLU A 183 2.80 1.98 -13.28
N GLY A 184 2.18 2.35 -14.41
CA GLY A 184 2.13 1.52 -15.61
C GLY A 184 1.33 0.23 -15.46
N THR A 185 0.55 0.09 -14.38
CA THR A 185 -0.34 -1.06 -14.15
C THR A 185 -1.79 -0.57 -14.16
N GLU A 186 -2.74 -1.38 -14.61
CA GLU A 186 -4.17 -1.05 -14.57
C GLU A 186 -4.75 -1.17 -13.13
N GLY A 187 -3.94 -0.86 -12.11
CA GLY A 187 -4.26 -0.98 -10.68
C GLY A 187 -4.03 -2.37 -10.09
N TRP A 188 -3.47 -3.32 -10.85
CA TRP A 188 -3.24 -4.69 -10.41
C TRP A 188 -1.80 -5.11 -10.64
N VAL A 189 -1.21 -5.71 -9.61
CA VAL A 189 0.17 -6.21 -9.60
C VAL A 189 0.14 -7.64 -9.08
N LEU A 190 0.75 -8.56 -9.82
CA LEU A 190 0.95 -9.92 -9.35
C LEU A 190 1.96 -9.90 -8.18
N LYS A 191 1.62 -10.54 -7.05
CA LYS A 191 2.58 -10.73 -5.94
C LYS A 191 3.80 -11.53 -6.44
N PRO A 192 4.95 -11.52 -5.74
CA PRO A 192 6.07 -12.40 -6.08
C PRO A 192 5.65 -13.87 -6.12
N ALA A 193 6.30 -14.68 -6.95
CA ALA A 193 5.97 -16.10 -7.14
C ALA A 193 5.93 -16.90 -5.81
N SER A 194 6.80 -16.53 -4.87
CA SER A 194 6.86 -17.12 -3.53
C SER A 194 5.61 -16.90 -2.66
N TYR A 195 4.68 -16.02 -3.06
CA TYR A 195 3.47 -15.67 -2.29
C TYR A 195 2.22 -16.37 -2.82
N HIS A 196 2.34 -17.18 -3.88
CA HIS A 196 1.21 -17.84 -4.54
C HIS A 196 1.28 -19.36 -4.51
N ASP A 197 2.44 -19.95 -4.17
CA ASP A 197 2.66 -21.39 -4.33
C ASP A 197 2.72 -22.11 -2.97
N ASP A 198 1.90 -23.15 -2.82
CA ASP A 198 1.96 -24.11 -1.71
C ASP A 198 3.30 -24.90 -1.74
N ARG A 199 3.99 -24.90 -2.89
CA ARG A 199 5.30 -25.57 -3.10
C ARG A 199 6.51 -24.81 -2.57
N ARG A 200 6.33 -23.76 -1.75
CA ARG A 200 7.41 -23.10 -1.00
C ARG A 200 8.60 -22.70 -1.86
N THR A 201 8.37 -22.09 -3.02
CA THR A 201 9.50 -21.45 -3.70
C THR A 201 10.00 -20.35 -2.78
N PRO A 202 11.21 -20.44 -2.19
CA PRO A 202 11.65 -19.46 -1.23
C PRO A 202 11.71 -18.10 -1.92
N VAL A 203 11.33 -17.02 -1.21
CA VAL A 203 11.73 -15.69 -1.63
C VAL A 203 13.25 -15.75 -1.82
N LYS A 204 13.73 -15.40 -3.02
CA LYS A 204 15.16 -15.32 -3.30
C LYS A 204 15.58 -13.86 -3.11
N PRO A 205 15.98 -13.47 -1.89
CA PRO A 205 16.52 -12.14 -1.67
C PRO A 205 17.73 -11.91 -2.58
N LYS A 206 17.95 -10.64 -2.88
CA LYS A 206 19.10 -10.17 -3.64
C LYS A 206 19.92 -9.21 -2.80
N THR A 207 21.21 -9.18 -3.09
CA THR A 207 22.11 -8.16 -2.59
C THR A 207 22.13 -7.02 -3.60
N LEU A 208 21.74 -5.82 -3.16
CA LEU A 208 21.66 -4.63 -3.98
C LEU A 208 22.90 -3.78 -3.82
N ASN A 209 23.49 -3.44 -4.97
CA ASN A 209 24.52 -2.42 -5.12
C ASN A 209 23.98 -1.36 -6.10
N LEU A 210 23.71 -0.17 -5.58
CA LEU A 210 23.14 0.93 -6.33
C LEU A 210 24.00 2.18 -6.18
N THR A 211 24.46 2.73 -7.29
CA THR A 211 25.07 4.06 -7.37
C THR A 211 24.21 4.94 -8.24
N VAL A 212 23.83 6.11 -7.71
CA VAL A 212 23.17 7.17 -8.46
C VAL A 212 24.13 8.33 -8.60
N ARG A 213 24.58 8.60 -9.82
CA ARG A 213 25.38 9.78 -10.15
C ARG A 213 24.45 10.91 -10.55
N LEU A 214 24.36 11.94 -9.71
CA LEU A 214 23.50 13.11 -9.92
C LEU A 214 24.19 14.08 -10.86
N LEU A 215 23.59 14.34 -12.02
CA LEU A 215 24.15 15.25 -13.01
C LEU A 215 23.56 16.64 -12.85
N ALA A 216 22.27 16.80 -13.10
CA ALA A 216 21.59 18.09 -12.98
C ALA A 216 20.09 17.90 -12.68
N ALA A 217 19.42 18.93 -12.19
CA ALA A 217 17.97 19.04 -12.26
C ALA A 217 17.58 20.25 -13.11
N GLN A 218 16.36 20.25 -13.63
CA GLN A 218 15.84 21.29 -14.51
C GLN A 218 14.49 21.76 -14.03
N ASN A 219 14.22 23.04 -14.22
CA ASN A 219 12.91 23.65 -14.03
C ASN A 219 12.33 23.44 -12.61
N VAL A 220 13.21 23.37 -11.60
CA VAL A 220 12.83 23.13 -10.21
C VAL A 220 12.30 24.44 -9.59
N ASP A 221 11.02 24.44 -9.21
CA ASP A 221 10.32 25.61 -8.63
C ASP A 221 10.41 26.89 -9.49
N SER A 222 10.45 26.72 -10.82
CA SER A 222 10.63 27.80 -11.80
C SER A 222 9.49 28.82 -11.87
N SER A 223 8.35 28.53 -11.24
CA SER A 223 7.23 29.47 -11.13
C SER A 223 7.53 30.62 -10.17
N LYS A 224 8.60 30.52 -9.36
CA LYS A 224 9.02 31.56 -8.41
C LYS A 224 10.17 32.39 -8.96
N SER A 225 10.24 33.65 -8.52
CA SER A 225 11.30 34.57 -8.93
C SER A 225 12.64 34.33 -8.23
N SER A 226 12.62 33.80 -7.01
CA SER A 226 13.83 33.48 -6.25
C SER A 226 14.21 32.02 -6.46
N ALA A 227 15.45 31.78 -6.85
CA ALA A 227 16.00 30.42 -6.92
C ALA A 227 15.87 29.72 -5.56
N PRO A 228 15.48 28.44 -5.50
CA PRO A 228 15.51 27.62 -4.28
C PRO A 228 16.93 27.15 -3.94
N ASN A 229 17.15 26.75 -2.68
CA ASN A 229 18.39 26.08 -2.26
C ASN A 229 18.20 24.56 -2.38
N VAL A 230 18.46 24.00 -3.57
CA VAL A 230 18.05 22.65 -3.92
C VAL A 230 19.04 21.61 -3.42
N TYR A 231 18.54 20.54 -2.81
CA TYR A 231 19.27 19.28 -2.65
C TYR A 231 18.39 18.09 -3.05
N ILE A 232 19.02 16.99 -3.47
CA ILE A 232 18.33 15.76 -3.82
C ILE A 232 18.45 14.77 -2.66
N LYS A 233 17.31 14.26 -2.20
CA LYS A 233 17.23 13.20 -1.19
C LYS A 233 16.85 11.89 -1.85
N CYS A 234 17.72 10.90 -1.70
CA CYS A 234 17.54 9.53 -2.16
C CYS A 234 17.18 8.64 -0.97
N GLN A 235 16.09 7.88 -1.09
CA GLN A 235 15.58 7.01 -0.03
C GLN A 235 15.26 5.63 -0.60
N LEU A 236 15.99 4.62 -0.14
CA LEU A 236 15.76 3.24 -0.50
C LEU A 236 14.88 2.59 0.58
N HIS A 237 13.75 2.06 0.14
CA HIS A 237 12.73 1.38 0.93
C HIS A 237 12.85 -0.13 0.74
N VAL A 238 13.43 -0.83 1.71
CA VAL A 238 13.71 -2.28 1.74
C VAL A 238 13.21 -2.86 3.07
N GLU A 239 13.33 -4.17 3.28
CA GLU A 239 13.00 -4.75 4.58
C GLU A 239 14.12 -4.45 5.57
N SER A 240 13.76 -3.83 6.69
CA SER A 240 14.76 -3.56 7.71
C SER A 240 15.14 -4.84 8.47
N ARG A 241 16.38 -4.90 8.96
CA ARG A 241 16.82 -6.02 9.81
C ARG A 241 15.96 -6.19 11.07
N LEU A 242 15.46 -5.08 11.64
CA LEU A 242 14.56 -5.08 12.80
C LEU A 242 13.22 -5.74 12.47
N GLU A 243 12.60 -5.32 11.36
CA GLU A 243 11.37 -5.91 10.84
C GLU A 243 11.51 -7.42 10.62
N LYS A 244 12.65 -7.86 10.09
CA LYS A 244 12.90 -9.27 9.78
C LYS A 244 13.19 -10.13 11.01
N ARG A 245 14.04 -9.66 11.94
CA ARG A 245 14.52 -10.43 13.10
C ARG A 245 13.62 -10.34 14.32
N GLU A 246 13.04 -9.17 14.56
CA GLU A 246 12.29 -8.88 15.78
C GLU A 246 10.78 -8.86 15.55
N GLY A 247 10.33 -8.93 14.27
CA GLY A 247 8.92 -8.79 13.90
C GLY A 247 8.35 -7.41 14.20
N GLN A 248 9.16 -6.48 14.71
CA GLN A 248 8.74 -5.15 15.11
C GLN A 248 8.77 -4.23 13.90
N ILE A 249 7.62 -3.65 13.57
CA ILE A 249 7.53 -2.58 12.59
C ILE A 249 7.78 -1.26 13.34
N PRO A 250 8.91 -0.57 13.06
CA PRO A 250 9.27 0.61 13.85
C PRO A 250 8.20 1.71 13.76
N ASN A 251 8.14 2.61 14.74
CA ASN A 251 7.22 3.76 14.77
C ASN A 251 5.73 3.39 14.54
N GLU A 252 5.28 2.22 15.00
CA GLU A 252 3.87 1.77 14.87
C GLU A 252 3.35 1.78 13.43
N GLY A 253 4.20 1.50 12.43
CA GLY A 253 3.79 1.51 11.02
C GLY A 253 3.47 2.90 10.46
N LYS A 254 3.85 3.99 11.13
CA LYS A 254 3.81 5.35 10.54
C LYS A 254 4.68 5.38 9.27
N SER A 255 4.18 6.01 8.21
CA SER A 255 4.94 6.20 6.97
C SER A 255 6.31 6.82 7.27
N LYS A 256 7.39 6.15 6.86
CA LYS A 256 8.77 6.58 7.13
C LYS A 256 9.46 7.13 5.89
N GLY A 257 10.57 7.84 6.12
CA GLY A 257 11.61 7.91 5.10
C GLY A 257 12.35 6.58 5.08
N GLY A 258 12.58 6.00 3.89
CA GLY A 258 13.14 4.65 3.72
C GLY A 258 14.38 4.34 4.54
N GLU A 259 14.67 3.06 4.69
CA GLU A 259 15.67 2.49 5.61
C GLU A 259 17.06 3.07 5.34
N TRP A 260 17.39 3.29 4.07
CA TRP A 260 18.64 3.92 3.69
C TRP A 260 18.39 5.29 3.08
N LYS A 261 19.15 6.29 3.54
CA LYS A 261 19.02 7.68 3.10
C LYS A 261 20.38 8.21 2.68
N ARG A 262 20.40 8.91 1.56
CA ARG A 262 21.52 9.71 1.07
C ARG A 262 20.98 11.05 0.59
N GLN A 263 21.80 12.08 0.62
CA GLN A 263 21.44 13.37 0.07
C GLN A 263 22.64 14.01 -0.60
N SER A 264 22.37 14.84 -1.61
CA SER A 264 23.39 15.59 -2.31
C SER A 264 23.85 16.82 -1.52
N SER A 265 24.88 17.47 -2.03
CA SER A 265 25.17 18.87 -1.74
C SER A 265 24.03 19.80 -2.19
N HIS A 266 24.00 20.99 -1.60
CA HIS A 266 23.01 22.02 -1.92
C HIS A 266 23.46 22.88 -3.11
N ARG A 267 22.51 23.38 -3.89
CA ARG A 267 22.71 24.25 -5.06
C ARG A 267 21.61 25.30 -5.14
N GLN A 268 21.98 26.58 -5.08
CA GLN A 268 21.04 27.68 -5.27
C GLN A 268 20.74 27.88 -6.76
N SER A 269 19.71 27.21 -7.29
CA SER A 269 19.34 27.31 -8.71
C SER A 269 17.97 26.69 -8.98
N HIS A 270 17.29 27.16 -10.03
CA HIS A 270 16.15 26.44 -10.62
C HIS A 270 16.62 25.25 -11.49
N ASP A 271 17.86 25.33 -11.98
CA ASP A 271 18.50 24.32 -12.82
C ASP A 271 19.85 23.93 -12.20
N PRO A 272 19.85 23.25 -11.03
CA PRO A 272 21.09 22.95 -10.31
C PRO A 272 21.94 21.91 -11.04
N ASP A 273 23.24 22.20 -11.17
CA ASP A 273 24.27 21.24 -11.59
C ASP A 273 24.93 20.62 -10.35
N PHE A 274 24.83 19.29 -10.23
CA PHE A 274 25.40 18.51 -9.14
C PHE A 274 26.81 17.99 -9.46
N GLY A 275 27.32 18.22 -10.67
CA GLY A 275 28.70 17.91 -11.06
C GLY A 275 29.03 16.41 -11.09
N GLY A 276 28.02 15.54 -11.15
CA GLY A 276 28.23 14.10 -11.07
C GLY A 276 28.44 13.57 -9.65
N GLU A 277 27.90 14.25 -8.63
CA GLU A 277 27.93 13.76 -7.24
C GLU A 277 27.30 12.36 -7.14
N GLU A 278 28.01 11.41 -6.54
CA GLU A 278 27.55 10.02 -6.43
C GLU A 278 26.94 9.70 -5.07
N LEU A 279 25.72 9.16 -5.08
CA LEU A 279 25.04 8.63 -3.91
C LEU A 279 24.94 7.11 -4.02
N SER A 280 25.68 6.40 -3.16
CA SER A 280 25.80 4.94 -3.21
C SER A 280 25.15 4.23 -2.02
N PHE A 281 24.51 3.10 -2.34
CA PHE A 281 23.87 2.12 -1.46
C PHE A 281 24.48 0.76 -1.80
N MET A 282 25.44 0.31 -0.99
CA MET A 282 26.25 -0.89 -1.30
C MET A 282 25.97 -1.99 -0.30
N GLY A 283 25.95 -3.24 -0.78
CA GLY A 283 25.79 -4.43 0.04
C GLY A 283 24.46 -4.46 0.80
N VAL A 284 23.39 -3.93 0.21
CA VAL A 284 22.06 -3.98 0.84
C VAL A 284 21.51 -5.39 0.63
N GLU A 285 21.64 -6.23 1.66
CA GLU A 285 21.16 -7.62 1.67
C GLU A 285 19.63 -7.70 1.74
N ASP A 286 19.10 -8.89 1.49
CA ASP A 286 17.70 -9.23 1.73
C ASP A 286 16.67 -8.44 0.90
N VAL A 287 17.08 -7.91 -0.24
CA VAL A 287 16.20 -7.10 -1.09
C VAL A 287 15.28 -8.01 -1.90
N VAL A 288 13.97 -7.77 -1.79
CA VAL A 288 12.95 -8.30 -2.70
C VAL A 288 12.62 -7.20 -3.71
N PRO A 289 13.14 -7.25 -4.95
CA PRO A 289 13.03 -6.12 -5.89
C PRO A 289 11.60 -5.68 -6.19
N GLU A 290 10.66 -6.63 -6.29
CA GLU A 290 9.25 -6.34 -6.61
C GLU A 290 8.50 -5.60 -5.50
N LEU A 291 9.06 -5.61 -4.28
CA LEU A 291 8.46 -5.06 -3.06
C LEU A 291 9.43 -4.09 -2.35
N SER A 292 10.39 -3.55 -3.10
CA SER A 292 11.35 -2.55 -2.63
C SER A 292 11.29 -1.34 -3.55
N PHE A 293 11.55 -0.14 -3.01
CA PHE A 293 11.33 1.11 -3.74
C PHE A 293 12.52 2.05 -3.60
N MET A 294 12.85 2.76 -4.68
CA MET A 294 13.80 3.88 -4.68
C MET A 294 13.04 5.17 -4.89
N ARG A 295 13.14 6.09 -3.92
CA ARG A 295 12.48 7.40 -3.97
C ARG A 295 13.50 8.54 -4.06
N PHE A 296 13.25 9.45 -4.98
CA PHE A 296 13.98 10.71 -5.14
C PHE A 296 13.08 11.87 -4.74
N LYS A 297 13.67 12.85 -4.05
CA LYS A 297 13.00 14.11 -3.74
C LYS A 297 13.94 15.27 -4.00
N ALA A 298 13.52 16.23 -4.82
CA ALA A 298 14.10 17.55 -4.84
C ALA A 298 13.50 18.35 -3.67
N MET A 299 14.37 18.88 -2.83
CA MET A 299 14.01 19.58 -1.60
C MET A 299 14.58 21.00 -1.64
N ASP A 300 13.85 21.95 -1.06
CA ASP A 300 14.30 23.33 -0.80
C ASP A 300 14.72 23.42 0.67
N ASP A 301 15.99 23.67 0.92
CA ASP A 301 16.50 23.97 2.26
C ASP A 301 16.11 25.41 2.64
N ILE A 302 15.10 25.50 3.51
CA ILE A 302 14.58 26.77 4.00
C ILE A 302 15.11 26.95 5.42
N SER A 303 16.06 27.86 5.58
CA SER A 303 16.67 28.15 6.88
C SER A 303 15.60 28.40 7.95
N TYR A 304 15.74 27.73 9.10
CA TYR A 304 14.85 27.85 10.27
C TYR A 304 13.40 27.38 10.05
N GLN A 305 13.10 26.71 8.93
CA GLN A 305 11.82 26.07 8.67
C GLN A 305 12.01 24.62 8.24
N LYS A 306 10.88 23.90 8.10
CA LYS A 306 10.91 22.55 7.54
C LYS A 306 11.08 22.63 6.02
N ASP A 307 12.04 21.88 5.51
CA ASP A 307 12.34 21.81 4.07
C ASP A 307 11.08 21.52 3.24
N ARG A 308 10.93 22.29 2.15
CA ARG A 308 9.82 22.11 1.22
C ARG A 308 10.17 21.05 0.18
N THR A 309 9.23 20.17 -0.13
CA THR A 309 9.39 19.26 -1.29
C THR A 309 9.05 20.03 -2.56
N LEU A 310 10.01 20.12 -3.48
CA LEU A 310 9.87 20.79 -4.78
C LEU A 310 9.37 19.82 -5.85
N GLY A 311 9.83 18.58 -5.78
CA GLY A 311 9.41 17.51 -6.66
C GLY A 311 9.85 16.15 -6.13
N TRP A 312 9.19 15.09 -6.58
CA TRP A 312 9.54 13.72 -6.20
C TRP A 312 9.26 12.75 -7.34
N THR A 313 9.94 11.62 -7.31
CA THR A 313 9.62 10.45 -8.14
C THR A 313 10.00 9.20 -7.36
N CYS A 314 9.34 8.08 -7.64
CA CYS A 314 9.48 6.85 -6.89
C CYS A 314 9.36 5.66 -7.83
N PHE A 315 10.22 4.67 -7.66
CA PHE A 315 10.28 3.50 -8.53
C PHE A 315 10.33 2.23 -7.71
N ARG A 316 9.75 1.15 -8.22
CA ARG A 316 10.07 -0.19 -7.73
C ARG A 316 11.45 -0.62 -8.23
N ILE A 317 12.20 -1.35 -7.41
CA ILE A 317 13.56 -1.77 -7.75
C ILE A 317 13.60 -2.72 -8.96
N ASP A 318 12.59 -3.58 -9.13
CA ASP A 318 12.50 -4.49 -10.29
C ASP A 318 12.27 -3.78 -11.64
N ARG A 319 11.83 -2.51 -11.61
CA ARG A 319 11.57 -1.67 -12.79
C ARG A 319 12.46 -0.43 -12.80
N PHE A 320 13.45 -0.35 -11.93
CA PHE A 320 14.28 0.83 -11.78
C PHE A 320 15.27 0.93 -12.95
N PRO A 321 15.30 2.05 -13.69
CA PRO A 321 16.12 2.15 -14.89
C PRO A 321 17.62 2.23 -14.56
N SER A 322 18.45 1.81 -15.51
CA SER A 322 19.92 1.90 -15.45
C SER A 322 20.47 2.80 -16.56
N GLY A 323 21.71 3.26 -16.40
CA GLY A 323 22.39 4.19 -17.30
C GLY A 323 21.92 5.63 -17.14
N LEU A 324 22.16 6.43 -18.17
CA LEU A 324 21.75 7.84 -18.21
C LEU A 324 20.23 7.97 -18.37
N GLN A 325 19.58 8.62 -17.40
CA GLN A 325 18.13 8.73 -17.31
C GLN A 325 17.71 10.16 -16.97
N LEU A 326 16.66 10.65 -17.64
CA LEU A 326 15.97 11.88 -17.28
C LEU A 326 14.67 11.50 -16.56
N LEU A 327 14.65 11.67 -15.24
CA LEU A 327 13.54 11.29 -14.39
C LEU A 327 12.56 12.46 -14.23
N PRO A 328 11.33 12.39 -14.75
CA PRO A 328 10.33 13.42 -14.51
C PRO A 328 9.94 13.42 -13.03
N LEU A 329 9.78 14.62 -12.46
CA LEU A 329 9.34 14.79 -11.08
C LEU A 329 7.88 15.23 -11.03
N LYS A 330 7.16 14.71 -10.04
CA LYS A 330 5.81 15.12 -9.65
C LYS A 330 5.92 16.15 -8.53
N GLY A 331 5.06 17.16 -8.54
CA GLY A 331 4.94 18.15 -7.48
C GLY A 331 4.42 17.55 -6.18
N ALA A 332 4.32 18.38 -5.14
CA ALA A 332 3.74 17.97 -3.86
C ALA A 332 2.25 17.58 -3.97
N ASP A 333 1.57 17.88 -5.06
CA ASP A 333 0.19 17.47 -5.35
C ASP A 333 0.10 16.19 -6.20
N ALA A 334 1.24 15.50 -6.38
CA ALA A 334 1.40 14.31 -7.23
C ALA A 334 1.16 14.55 -8.74
N LYS A 335 1.09 15.81 -9.20
CA LYS A 335 0.93 16.13 -10.62
C LYS A 335 2.27 16.46 -11.27
N PRO A 336 2.44 16.24 -12.59
CA PRO A 336 3.59 16.74 -13.31
C PRO A 336 3.71 18.25 -13.15
N ASN A 337 4.89 18.73 -12.76
CA ASN A 337 5.18 20.16 -12.59
C ASN A 337 6.25 20.67 -13.58
N GLY A 338 6.65 19.83 -14.54
CA GLY A 338 7.67 20.13 -15.55
C GLY A 338 9.11 20.08 -15.04
N SER A 339 9.34 19.74 -13.77
CA SER A 339 10.71 19.55 -13.25
C SER A 339 11.21 18.13 -13.56
N ALA A 340 12.52 18.00 -13.77
CA ALA A 340 13.16 16.73 -14.09
C ALA A 340 14.54 16.62 -13.45
N LEU A 341 14.98 15.40 -13.18
CA LEU A 341 16.28 15.07 -12.61
C LEU A 341 17.07 14.19 -13.58
N LEU A 342 18.21 14.68 -14.05
CA LEU A 342 19.15 13.94 -14.88
C LEU A 342 20.14 13.18 -13.99
N VAL A 343 20.17 11.86 -14.14
CA VAL A 343 21.03 10.96 -13.36
C VAL A 343 21.68 9.91 -14.26
N ASP A 344 22.78 9.36 -13.82
CA ASP A 344 23.36 8.13 -14.37
C ASP A 344 23.35 7.04 -13.29
N ILE A 345 22.62 5.97 -13.53
CA ILE A 345 22.31 4.94 -12.54
C ILE A 345 23.07 3.65 -12.85
N LYS A 346 23.73 3.11 -11.84
CA LYS A 346 24.31 1.76 -11.86
C LYS A 346 23.62 0.92 -10.81
N LEU A 347 22.71 0.05 -11.23
CA LEU A 347 22.04 -0.93 -10.37
C LEU A 347 22.56 -2.33 -10.69
N ASN A 348 23.09 -3.00 -9.68
CA ASN A 348 23.42 -4.42 -9.71
C ASN A 348 22.64 -5.15 -8.60
N LEU A 349 22.02 -6.26 -8.96
CA LEU A 349 21.24 -7.12 -8.09
C LEU A 349 21.82 -8.54 -8.17
N GLU A 350 22.63 -8.88 -7.18
CA GLU A 350 23.28 -10.19 -7.09
C GLU A 350 22.39 -11.16 -6.31
N ALA A 351 22.49 -12.46 -6.60
CA ALA A 351 21.85 -13.46 -5.73
C ALA A 351 22.53 -13.40 -4.36
N SER A 352 21.74 -13.26 -3.29
CA SER A 352 22.25 -13.29 -1.92
C SER A 352 22.75 -14.68 -1.52
#